data_AF-R0MLD1-F1
#
_entry.id   AF-R0MLD1-F1
#
_cell.length_a   1.000
_cell.length_b   1.000
_cell.length_c   1.000
_cell.angle_alpha   90.00
_cell.angle_beta   90.00
_cell.angle_gamma   90.00
#
_symmetry.space_group_name_H-M   'P 1'
#
loop_
_entity.id
_entity.type
_entity.pdbx_description
1 polymer ?
#
loop_
_entity_poly.entity_id
_entity_poly.type
_entity_poly.pdbx_seq_one_letter_code
_entity_poly.pdbx_strand_id
1 'polypeptide(L)' 'MSIGRRCQSCRTVLETECLNFNEMNHEELIAVGIKALKNAYPETGLLKGDNVDIWILDQNEGIHHINSATYID' A
#
# COMPACT_ATOMS: atom_id res chain seq x y z
N MET A 1 -3.28 1.50 -9.36
CA MET A 1 -3.02 2.90 -9.81
C MET A 1 -2.23 3.63 -8.73
N SER A 2 -1.42 4.65 -9.08
CA SER A 2 -0.75 5.53 -8.10
C SER A 2 -0.70 6.95 -8.65
N ILE A 3 -0.87 7.96 -7.79
CA ILE A 3 -0.99 9.39 -8.14
C ILE A 3 -0.08 10.20 -7.19
N GLY A 4 0.48 11.31 -7.68
CA GLY A 4 1.30 12.23 -6.87
C GLY A 4 2.80 12.13 -7.14
N ARG A 5 3.62 12.61 -6.20
CA ARG A 5 5.08 12.61 -6.33
C ARG A 5 5.63 11.18 -6.27
N ARG A 6 6.58 10.84 -7.15
CA ARG A 6 7.19 9.51 -7.28
C ARG A 6 6.20 8.38 -7.64
N CYS A 7 4.99 8.71 -8.10
CA CYS A 7 3.98 7.71 -8.45
C CYS A 7 4.40 6.73 -9.55
N GLN A 8 5.32 7.12 -10.45
CA GLN A 8 5.85 6.19 -11.46
C GLN A 8 6.63 5.05 -10.81
N SER A 9 7.40 5.32 -9.75
CA SER A 9 8.11 4.29 -8.98
C SER A 9 7.12 3.33 -8.31
N CYS A 10 6.01 3.82 -7.77
CA CYS A 10 4.95 2.95 -7.26
C CYS A 10 4.31 2.11 -8.39
N ARG A 11 4.00 2.73 -9.54
CA ARG A 11 3.36 2.04 -10.67
C ARG A 11 4.17 0.84 -11.16
N THR A 12 5.50 0.95 -11.28
CA THR A 12 6.35 -0.17 -11.68
C THR A 12 6.18 -1.40 -10.80
N VAL A 13 6.04 -1.23 -9.48
CA VAL A 13 5.76 -2.34 -8.56
C VAL A 13 4.34 -2.86 -8.78
N LEU A 14 3.35 -1.97 -8.82
CA LEU A 14 1.94 -2.36 -8.99
C LEU A 14 1.68 -3.10 -10.31
N GLU A 15 2.34 -2.71 -11.39
CA GLU A 15 2.27 -3.38 -12.71
C GLU A 15 2.80 -4.82 -12.66
N THR A 16 3.75 -5.09 -11.77
CA THR A 16 4.35 -6.42 -11.61
C THR A 16 3.57 -7.30 -10.62
N GLU A 17 3.12 -6.71 -9.51
CA GLU A 17 2.54 -7.47 -8.39
C GLU A 17 1.02 -7.66 -8.50
N CYS A 18 0.31 -6.76 -9.18
CA CYS A 18 -1.16 -6.81 -9.27
C CYS A 18 -1.69 -7.57 -10.49
N LEU A 19 -0.91 -8.50 -11.06
CA LEU A 19 -1.35 -9.30 -12.23
C LEU A 19 -2.62 -10.12 -11.92
N ASN A 20 -2.71 -10.66 -10.70
CA ASN A 20 -3.86 -11.41 -10.20
C ASN A 20 -4.57 -10.67 -9.05
N PHE A 21 -4.76 -9.35 -9.19
CA PHE A 21 -5.36 -8.51 -8.14
C PHE A 21 -6.65 -9.07 -7.51
N ASN A 22 -7.51 -9.71 -8.32
CA ASN A 22 -8.80 -10.24 -7.87
C ASN A 22 -8.69 -11.46 -6.95
N GLU A 23 -7.51 -12.08 -6.85
CA GLU A 23 -7.25 -13.24 -5.99
C GLU A 23 -6.66 -12.83 -4.63
N MET A 24 -6.28 -11.57 -4.47
CA MET A 24 -5.57 -11.08 -3.28
C MET A 24 -6.55 -10.75 -2.16
N ASN A 25 -6.21 -11.16 -0.94
CA ASN A 25 -6.92 -10.74 0.27
C ASN A 25 -6.41 -9.37 0.77
N HIS A 26 -7.05 -8.83 1.82
CA HIS A 26 -6.69 -7.53 2.38
C HIS A 26 -5.22 -7.40 2.78
N GLU A 27 -4.65 -8.40 3.46
CA GLU A 27 -3.26 -8.38 3.92
C GLU A 27 -2.30 -8.33 2.74
N GLU A 28 -2.57 -9.11 1.70
CA GLU A 28 -1.76 -9.14 0.49
C GLU A 28 -1.83 -7.81 -0.27
N LEU A 29 -3.02 -7.21 -0.37
CA LEU A 29 -3.22 -5.90 -0.98
C LEU A 29 -2.48 -4.79 -0.21
N ILE A 30 -2.57 -4.78 1.11
CA ILE A 30 -1.83 -3.84 1.96
C ILE A 30 -0.33 -4.03 1.74
N ALA A 31 0.16 -5.27 1.80
CA ALA A 31 1.58 -5.58 1.64
C ALA A 31 2.13 -5.08 0.29
N VAL A 32 1.39 -5.26 -0.80
CA VAL A 32 1.76 -4.71 -2.12
C VAL A 32 1.76 -3.18 -2.13
N GLY A 33 0.76 -2.54 -1.51
CA GLY A 33 0.72 -1.10 -1.35
C GLY A 33 1.94 -0.55 -0.60
N ILE A 34 2.30 -1.17 0.53
CA ILE A 34 3.49 -0.82 1.32
C ILE A 34 4.78 -1.08 0.53
N LYS A 35 4.87 -2.19 -0.20
CA LYS A 35 6.01 -2.49 -1.09
C LYS A 35 6.18 -1.42 -2.16
N ALA A 36 5.08 -0.96 -2.77
CA ALA A 36 5.10 0.11 -3.76
C ALA A 36 5.55 1.46 -3.15
N LEU A 37 5.15 1.76 -1.90
CA LEU A 37 5.61 2.95 -1.17
C LEU A 37 7.09 2.87 -0.81
N LYS A 38 7.55 1.74 -0.27
CA LYS A 38 8.97 1.51 0.05
C LYS A 38 9.86 1.59 -1.20
N ASN A 39 9.36 1.21 -2.37
CA ASN A 39 10.07 1.42 -3.64
C ASN A 39 10.17 2.91 -4.03
N ALA A 40 9.13 3.70 -3.77
CA ALA A 40 9.15 5.14 -4.03
C ALA A 40 9.97 5.92 -2.99
N TYR A 41 10.08 5.40 -1.77
CA TYR A 41 10.77 6.01 -0.63
C TYR A 41 11.69 4.97 0.04
N PRO A 42 12.84 4.63 -0.60
CA PRO A 42 13.73 3.58 -0.12
C PRO A 42 14.51 3.96 1.14
N GLU A 43 14.52 5.24 1.51
CA GLU A 43 15.24 5.73 2.68
C GLU A 43 14.64 5.15 3.99
N THR A 44 15.47 4.46 4.76
CA THR A 44 15.05 3.84 6.04
C THR A 44 14.51 4.89 7.01
N GLY A 45 13.37 4.60 7.64
CA GLY A 45 12.72 5.47 8.63
C GLY A 45 11.98 6.68 8.06
N LEU A 46 11.83 6.79 6.73
CA LEU A 46 11.05 7.85 6.11
C LEU A 46 9.55 7.59 6.21
N LEU A 47 9.12 6.35 5.91
CA LEU A 47 7.75 5.90 6.11
C LEU A 47 7.58 5.48 7.56
N LYS A 48 6.51 5.95 8.21
CA LYS A 48 6.18 5.69 9.61
C LYS A 48 4.67 5.55 9.76
N GLY A 49 4.23 4.90 10.84
CA GLY A 49 2.80 4.76 11.14
C GLY A 49 2.04 6.09 11.31
N ASP A 50 2.73 7.20 11.61
CA ASP A 50 2.11 8.53 11.74
C ASP A 50 2.00 9.30 10.41
N ASN A 51 2.67 8.84 9.35
CA ASN A 51 2.72 9.52 8.05
C ASN A 51 2.22 8.66 6.88
N VAL A 52 1.75 7.44 7.16
CA VAL A 52 1.03 6.59 6.22
C VAL A 52 -0.34 6.28 6.79
N ASP A 53 -1.36 6.44 5.96
CA ASP A 53 -2.74 6.16 6.29
C ASP A 53 -3.30 5.09 5.34
N ILE A 54 -4.04 4.12 5.87
CA ILE A 54 -4.53 2.94 5.13
C ILE A 54 -6.02 2.79 5.39
N TRP A 55 -6.80 2.79 4.30
CA TRP A 55 -8.23 2.63 4.32
C TRP A 55 -8.64 1.50 3.39
N ILE A 56 -9.57 0.67 3.85
CA ILE A 56 -10.14 -0.43 3.09
C ILE A 56 -11.64 -0.20 2.96
N LEU A 57 -12.17 -0.45 1.76
CA LEU A 57 -13.60 -0.55 1.51
C LEU A 57 -13.92 -2.02 1.26
N ASP A 58 -14.57 -2.65 2.23
CA ASP A 58 -15.08 -4.02 2.13
C ASP A 58 -16.56 -4.00 1.74
N GLN A 59 -17.01 -5.01 0.99
CA GLN A 59 -18.41 -5.12 0.55
C GLN A 59 -19.40 -5.33 1.71
N ASN A 60 -18.99 -6.02 2.77
CA ASN A 60 -19.82 -6.38 3.91
C ASN A 60 -19.60 -5.45 5.11
N GLU A 61 -18.37 -4.98 5.30
CA GLU A 61 -18.01 -4.16 6.48
C GLU A 61 -17.95 -2.66 6.19
N GLY A 62 -18.05 -2.27 4.92
CA GLY A 62 -17.93 -0.88 4.50
C GLY A 62 -16.50 -0.35 4.65
N ILE A 63 -16.38 0.96 4.88
CA ILE A 63 -15.07 1.62 4.99
C ILE A 63 -14.53 1.47 6.40
N HIS A 64 -13.31 0.96 6.53
CA HIS A 64 -12.60 0.90 7.80
C HIS A 64 -11.13 1.30 7.65
N HIS A 65 -10.60 1.87 8.73
CA HIS A 65 -9.22 2.32 8.83
C HIS A 65 -8.34 1.20 9.39
N ILE A 66 -7.17 1.03 8.80
CA ILE A 66 -6.16 0.06 9.23
C ILE A 66 -4.99 0.81 9.87
N ASN A 67 -4.56 0.35 11.04
CA ASN A 67 -3.39 0.92 11.70
C ASN A 67 -2.12 0.60 10.90
N SER A 68 -1.57 1.61 10.22
CA SER A 68 -0.37 1.50 9.38
C SER A 68 0.89 1.13 10.17
N ALA A 69 0.95 1.42 11.48
CA ALA A 69 2.05 1.02 12.35
C ALA A 69 2.21 -0.51 12.47
N THR A 70 1.18 -1.29 12.12
CA THR A 70 1.27 -2.75 12.05
C THR A 70 2.10 -3.23 10.85
N TYR A 71 2.29 -2.38 9.83
CA TYR A 71 2.91 -2.74 8.55
C TYR A 71 4.20 -1.96 8.24
N ILE A 72 4.50 -0.94 9.03
CA ILE A 72 5.60 0.00 8.81
C ILE A 72 6.36 0.17 10.11
N ASP A 73 7.66 -0.15 10.06
CA ASP A 73 8.61 -0.03 11.17
C ASP A 73 9.08 1.42 11.40
#